data_AF-A0A972WUI4-F1
#
_entry.id   AF-A0A972WUI4-F1
#
_cell.length_a   1.000
_cell.length_b   1.000
_cell.length_c   1.000
_cell.angle_alpha   90.00
_cell.angle_beta   90.00
_cell.angle_gamma   90.00
#
_symmetry.space_group_name_H-M   'P 1'
#
loop_
_entity.id
_entity.type
_entity.pdbx_description
1 polymer ?
#
loop_
_entity_poly.entity_id
_entity_poly.type
_entity_poly.pdbx_seq_one_letter_code
_entity_poly.pdbx_strand_id
1 'polypeptide(L)'
;MTINDDIIARLTREFLDDAVDRLSQVQLSLASIAAREGAYRTHLLDVSREVHNLKGTSGNFGFPTVSQIAHRFEDYLAVTAESETPPVAEWQRFADAMSRLIDGGKEPGEADRTAALSGLPVYFEFDLDSVHANPGNALVVTRARTMGHMLARELANCGFRTRTTSDPFEAMRIATTEAPDVMLTSAVLDVLTGVDLVRALRGMRASKGLPLAVVTSFDEGHAELDGIPGDVVVIRLGAHLEEDLGQVLTLASDRRAG
;
A
#
# COMPACT_ATOMS: atom_id res chain seq x y z
N MET A 1 -1.82 2.14 39.85
CA MET A 1 -1.16 3.15 39.00
C MET A 1 0.03 3.65 39.80
N THR A 2 1.23 3.35 39.33
CA THR A 2 2.48 3.81 39.96
C THR A 2 2.86 5.19 39.42
N ILE A 3 3.67 5.96 40.14
CA ILE A 3 4.12 7.32 39.74
C ILE A 3 4.72 7.34 38.32
N ASN A 4 5.32 6.22 37.88
CA ASN A 4 5.88 6.08 36.54
C ASN A 4 4.79 6.02 35.45
N ASP A 5 3.66 5.37 35.71
CA ASP A 5 2.53 5.28 34.78
C ASP A 5 1.89 6.65 34.54
N ASP A 6 1.81 7.48 35.58
CA ASP A 6 1.26 8.84 35.49
C ASP A 6 2.16 9.77 34.66
N ILE A 7 3.48 9.64 34.81
CA ILE A 7 4.45 10.41 34.03
C ILE A 7 4.36 10.01 32.55
N ILE A 8 4.34 8.72 32.25
CA ILE A 8 4.21 8.22 30.88
C ILE A 8 2.90 8.71 30.26
N ALA A 9 1.76 8.57 30.97
CA ALA A 9 0.47 9.03 30.47
C ALA A 9 0.43 10.54 30.19
N ARG A 10 1.11 11.35 31.01
CA ARG A 10 1.23 12.79 30.77
C ARG A 10 2.09 13.08 29.52
N LEU A 11 3.26 12.47 29.41
CA LEU A 11 4.15 12.65 28.27
C LEU A 11 3.51 12.18 26.97
N THR A 12 2.76 11.07 27.00
CA THR A 12 1.98 10.61 25.84
C THR A 12 0.92 11.62 25.44
N ARG A 13 0.24 12.27 26.40
CA ARG A 13 -0.74 13.33 26.09
C ARG A 13 -0.07 14.56 25.46
N GLU A 14 1.06 15.00 26.02
CA GLU A 14 1.85 16.10 25.46
C GLU A 14 2.32 15.78 24.03
N PHE A 15 2.75 14.54 23.78
CA PHE A 15 3.08 14.07 22.42
C PHE A 15 1.86 14.11 21.49
N LEU A 16 0.69 13.65 21.92
CA LEU A 16 -0.52 13.66 21.09
C LEU A 16 -0.92 15.07 20.71
N ASP A 17 -0.89 16.01 21.65
CA ASP A 17 -1.19 17.42 21.40
C ASP A 17 -0.19 18.03 20.37
N ASP A 18 1.12 17.78 20.56
CA ASP A 18 2.16 18.21 19.60
C ASP A 18 1.97 17.55 18.21
N ALA A 19 1.59 16.26 18.16
CA ALA A 19 1.35 15.55 16.91
C ALA A 19 0.16 16.11 16.14
N VAL A 20 -0.92 16.51 16.82
CA VAL A 20 -2.09 17.17 16.20
C VAL A 20 -1.69 18.50 15.58
N ASP A 21 -0.91 19.32 16.29
CA ASP A 21 -0.43 20.60 15.78
C ASP A 21 0.47 20.44 14.54
N ARG A 22 1.38 19.47 14.57
CA ARG A 22 2.25 19.15 13.42
C ARG A 22 1.46 18.68 12.21
N LEU A 23 0.49 17.78 12.40
CA LEU A 23 -0.35 17.29 11.30
C LEU A 23 -1.22 18.40 10.72
N SER A 24 -1.69 19.33 11.55
CA SER A 24 -2.38 20.53 11.09
C SER A 24 -1.46 21.39 10.21
N GLN A 25 -0.20 21.57 10.59
CA GLN A 25 0.78 22.29 9.77
C GLN A 25 1.08 21.57 8.44
N VAL A 26 1.20 20.24 8.46
CA VAL A 26 1.34 19.42 7.24
C VAL A 26 0.15 19.65 6.31
N GLN A 27 -1.07 19.54 6.82
CA GLN A 27 -2.29 19.72 6.03
C GLN A 27 -2.40 21.12 5.44
N LEU A 28 -2.02 22.17 6.19
CA LEU A 28 -1.97 23.55 5.70
C LEU A 28 -0.96 23.70 4.55
N SER A 29 0.27 23.22 4.71
CA SER A 29 1.28 23.27 3.65
C SER A 29 0.87 22.49 2.40
N LEU A 30 0.24 21.32 2.57
CA LEU A 30 -0.31 20.55 1.44
C LEU A 30 -1.45 21.30 0.74
N ALA A 31 -2.33 21.99 1.49
CA ALA A 31 -3.39 22.82 0.91
C ALA A 31 -2.83 24.00 0.12
N SER A 32 -1.80 24.70 0.63
CA SER A 32 -1.11 25.76 -0.10
C SER A 32 -0.46 25.25 -1.40
N ILE A 33 0.16 24.07 -1.36
CA ILE A 33 0.71 23.42 -2.57
C ILE A 33 -0.41 23.13 -3.59
N ALA A 34 -1.54 22.56 -3.16
CA ALA A 34 -2.66 22.27 -4.03
C ALA A 34 -3.27 23.54 -4.66
N ALA A 35 -3.37 24.62 -3.89
CA ALA A 35 -3.86 25.92 -4.32
C ALA A 35 -2.85 26.71 -5.16
N ARG A 36 -1.60 26.23 -5.26
CA ARG A 36 -0.46 26.92 -5.90
C ARG A 36 -0.18 28.29 -5.26
N GLU A 37 -0.37 28.37 -3.94
CA GLU A 37 -0.12 29.56 -3.13
C GLU A 37 1.28 29.49 -2.52
N GLY A 38 1.96 30.63 -2.46
CA GLY A 38 3.29 30.73 -1.85
C GLY A 38 4.38 30.00 -2.63
N ALA A 39 5.50 29.73 -1.96
CA ALA A 39 6.65 29.06 -2.56
C ALA A 39 6.54 27.55 -2.37
N TYR A 40 6.32 26.82 -3.47
CA TYR A 40 6.21 25.35 -3.48
C TYR A 40 7.29 24.65 -2.64
N ARG A 41 8.56 25.03 -2.86
CA ARG A 41 9.70 24.43 -2.16
C ARG A 41 9.67 24.68 -0.65
N THR A 42 9.18 25.83 -0.21
CA THR A 42 9.04 26.14 1.23
C THR A 42 8.02 25.21 1.86
N HIS A 43 6.82 25.12 1.28
CA HIS A 43 5.77 24.24 1.79
C HIS A 43 6.19 22.77 1.77
N LEU A 44 6.92 22.32 0.74
CA LEU A 44 7.42 20.96 0.66
C LEU A 44 8.45 20.65 1.77
N LEU A 45 9.35 21.58 2.07
CA LEU A 45 10.31 21.45 3.17
C LEU A 45 9.61 21.40 4.52
N ASP A 46 8.56 22.21 4.71
CA ASP A 46 7.75 22.17 5.94
C ASP A 46 7.08 20.80 6.11
N VAL A 47 6.46 20.26 5.06
CA VAL A 47 5.86 18.91 5.09
C VAL A 47 6.92 17.86 5.43
N SER A 48 8.05 17.85 4.74
CA SER A 48 9.13 16.89 4.98
C SER A 48 9.64 16.94 6.42
N ARG A 49 9.85 18.15 6.97
CA ARG A 49 10.32 18.33 8.35
C ARG A 49 9.34 17.77 9.37
N GLU A 50 8.06 18.09 9.24
CA GLU A 50 7.05 17.65 10.21
C GLU A 50 6.79 16.14 10.13
N VAL A 51 6.76 15.56 8.93
CA VAL A 51 6.66 14.11 8.74
C VAL A 51 7.88 13.39 9.35
N HIS A 52 9.10 13.90 9.13
CA HIS A 52 10.31 13.34 9.71
C HIS A 52 10.29 13.39 11.26
N ASN A 53 9.83 14.50 11.83
CA ASN A 53 9.67 14.63 13.29
C ASN A 53 8.67 13.60 13.84
N LEU A 54 7.50 13.47 13.22
CA LEU A 54 6.47 12.49 13.62
C LEU A 54 6.99 11.05 13.54
N LYS A 55 7.77 10.72 12.51
CA LYS A 55 8.45 9.42 12.40
C LYS A 55 9.33 9.13 13.61
N GLY A 56 10.17 10.11 13.98
CA GLY A 56 11.16 9.97 15.06
C GLY A 56 10.58 9.95 16.48
N THR A 57 9.43 10.59 16.70
CA THR A 57 8.84 10.71 18.05
C THR A 57 7.76 9.67 18.33
N SER A 58 6.90 9.33 17.36
CA SER A 58 5.72 8.48 17.58
C SER A 58 6.00 7.08 18.10
N GLY A 59 7.07 6.41 17.63
CA GLY A 59 7.45 5.08 18.10
C GLY A 59 7.77 5.03 19.59
N ASN A 60 8.37 6.10 20.13
CA ASN A 60 8.77 6.17 21.54
C ASN A 60 7.58 6.35 22.50
N PHE A 61 6.44 6.88 21.99
CA PHE A 61 5.24 7.13 22.78
C PHE A 61 4.15 6.06 22.59
N GLY A 62 4.49 4.94 21.96
CA GLY A 62 3.60 3.80 21.79
C GLY A 62 2.72 3.87 20.54
N PHE A 63 3.13 4.63 19.51
CA PHE A 63 2.42 4.74 18.23
C PHE A 63 3.26 4.23 17.04
N PRO A 64 3.72 2.96 17.03
CA PRO A 64 4.55 2.45 15.95
C PRO A 64 3.86 2.47 14.58
N THR A 65 2.52 2.37 14.51
CA THR A 65 1.80 2.50 13.22
C THR A 65 1.95 3.91 12.65
N VAL A 66 1.88 4.96 13.46
CA VAL A 66 2.10 6.35 12.99
C VAL A 66 3.54 6.51 12.48
N SER A 67 4.52 5.95 13.17
CA SER A 67 5.93 5.97 12.74
C SER A 67 6.10 5.29 11.37
N GLN A 68 5.46 4.14 11.15
CA GLN A 68 5.50 3.41 9.88
C GLN A 68 4.83 4.20 8.74
N ILE A 69 3.69 4.84 8.99
CA ILE A 69 3.01 5.67 7.98
C ILE A 69 3.86 6.90 7.65
N ALA A 70 4.44 7.57 8.65
CA ALA A 70 5.30 8.73 8.45
C ALA A 70 6.55 8.36 7.64
N HIS A 71 7.16 7.21 7.89
CA HIS A 71 8.28 6.69 7.09
C HIS A 71 7.89 6.50 5.63
N ARG A 72 6.79 5.79 5.37
CA ARG A 72 6.28 5.59 3.99
C ARG A 72 5.93 6.90 3.31
N PHE A 73 5.43 7.88 4.06
CA PHE A 73 5.12 9.19 3.52
C PHE A 73 6.39 9.94 3.13
N GLU A 74 7.45 9.90 3.94
CA GLU A 74 8.75 10.51 3.62
C GLU A 74 9.34 9.91 2.32
N ASP A 75 9.33 8.58 2.20
CA ASP A 75 9.79 7.89 0.99
C ASP A 75 8.96 8.31 -0.23
N TYR A 76 7.62 8.25 -0.12
CA TYR A 76 6.72 8.63 -1.22
C TYR A 76 6.91 10.09 -1.62
N LEU A 77 7.03 11.00 -0.64
CA LEU A 77 7.25 12.43 -0.87
C LEU A 77 8.59 12.67 -1.58
N ALA A 78 9.66 11.98 -1.18
CA ALA A 78 10.99 12.13 -1.77
C ALA A 78 10.98 11.86 -3.28
N VAL A 79 10.27 10.82 -3.73
CA VAL A 79 10.25 10.47 -5.15
C VAL A 79 9.23 11.29 -5.97
N THR A 80 8.17 11.78 -5.33
CA THR A 80 7.13 12.57 -6.02
C THR A 80 7.33 14.08 -6.00
N ALA A 81 8.22 14.57 -5.15
CA ALA A 81 8.48 15.99 -4.90
C ALA A 81 8.82 16.80 -6.17
N GLU A 82 9.51 16.19 -7.12
CA GLU A 82 10.00 16.84 -8.34
C GLU A 82 9.12 16.55 -9.58
N SER A 83 7.99 15.86 -9.40
CA SER A 83 7.06 15.58 -10.49
C SER A 83 6.49 16.87 -11.10
N GLU A 84 6.35 16.90 -12.43
CA GLU A 84 5.67 18.00 -13.15
C GLU A 84 4.24 18.22 -12.64
N THR A 85 3.59 17.15 -12.17
CA THR A 85 2.25 17.18 -11.57
C THR A 85 2.28 16.52 -10.19
N PRO A 86 2.64 17.27 -9.13
CA PRO A 86 2.76 16.71 -7.78
C PRO A 86 1.44 16.07 -7.32
N PRO A 87 1.48 14.82 -6.81
CA PRO A 87 0.29 14.07 -6.41
C PRO A 87 -0.21 14.49 -5.01
N VAL A 88 -0.58 15.77 -4.84
CA VAL A 88 -0.91 16.36 -3.52
C VAL A 88 -2.06 15.62 -2.81
N ALA A 89 -3.06 15.16 -3.56
CA ALA A 89 -4.17 14.37 -3.01
C ALA A 89 -3.71 13.00 -2.45
N GLU A 90 -2.57 12.48 -2.90
CA GLU A 90 -1.97 11.27 -2.37
C GLU A 90 -1.22 11.59 -1.07
N TRP A 91 -0.45 12.67 -1.04
CA TRP A 91 0.19 13.17 0.18
C TRP A 91 -0.82 13.45 1.30
N GLN A 92 -1.96 14.06 0.96
CA GLN A 92 -3.06 14.30 1.91
C GLN A 92 -3.59 13.00 2.53
N ARG A 93 -3.65 11.89 1.77
CA ARG A 93 -4.10 10.60 2.31
C ARG A 93 -3.16 10.03 3.37
N PHE A 94 -1.86 10.29 3.27
CA PHE A 94 -0.92 9.93 4.34
C PHE A 94 -1.16 10.78 5.60
N ALA A 95 -1.28 12.10 5.44
CA ALA A 95 -1.57 13.01 6.54
C ALA A 95 -2.88 12.63 7.25
N ASP A 96 -3.95 12.39 6.50
CA ASP A 96 -5.26 11.99 7.03
C ASP A 96 -5.22 10.65 7.77
N ALA A 97 -4.45 9.68 7.28
CA ALA A 97 -4.29 8.40 7.95
C ALA A 97 -3.59 8.56 9.30
N MET A 98 -2.53 9.39 9.37
CA MET A 98 -1.86 9.70 10.63
C MET A 98 -2.78 10.47 11.59
N SER A 99 -3.53 11.48 11.11
CA SER A 99 -4.47 12.24 11.94
C SER A 99 -5.51 11.35 12.58
N ARG A 100 -6.11 10.41 11.83
CA ARG A 100 -7.09 9.47 12.40
C ARG A 100 -6.50 8.59 13.52
N LEU A 101 -5.25 8.18 13.40
CA LEU A 101 -4.58 7.37 14.43
C LEU A 101 -4.23 8.18 15.67
N ILE A 102 -3.75 9.41 15.48
CA ILE A 102 -3.44 10.35 16.57
C ILE A 102 -4.73 10.76 17.31
N ASP A 103 -5.80 11.09 16.60
CA ASP A 103 -7.11 11.41 17.18
C ASP A 103 -7.71 10.23 17.97
N GLY A 104 -7.38 9.00 17.57
CA GLY A 104 -7.75 7.79 18.30
C GLY A 104 -7.08 7.68 19.68
N GLY A 105 -5.96 8.38 19.90
CA GLY A 105 -5.26 8.50 21.17
C GLY A 105 -4.62 7.21 21.70
N LYS A 106 -4.68 6.12 20.93
CA LYS A 106 -4.09 4.82 21.24
C LYS A 106 -3.70 4.09 19.97
N GLU A 107 -2.74 3.18 20.10
CA GLU A 107 -2.33 2.31 19.00
C GLU A 107 -3.52 1.47 18.50
N PRO A 108 -3.75 1.41 17.17
CA PRO A 108 -4.82 0.61 16.60
C PRO A 108 -4.60 -0.89 16.85
N GLY A 109 -5.73 -1.61 16.99
CA GLY A 109 -5.74 -3.06 16.90
C GLY A 109 -5.30 -3.52 15.50
N GLU A 110 -5.01 -4.82 15.37
CA GLU A 110 -4.49 -5.44 14.14
C GLU A 110 -5.35 -5.12 12.90
N ALA A 111 -6.66 -5.30 12.99
CA ALA A 111 -7.58 -5.02 11.87
C ALA A 111 -7.54 -3.55 11.40
N ASP A 112 -7.57 -2.60 12.34
CA ASP A 112 -7.57 -1.16 12.03
C ASP A 112 -6.22 -0.71 11.48
N ARG A 113 -5.12 -1.25 12.01
CA ARG A 113 -3.75 -1.03 11.51
C ARG A 113 -3.64 -1.48 10.05
N THR A 114 -4.08 -2.69 9.79
CA THR A 114 -4.05 -3.30 8.46
C THR A 114 -4.91 -2.54 7.45
N ALA A 115 -6.07 -2.04 7.88
CA ALA A 115 -6.91 -1.15 7.08
C ALA A 115 -6.22 0.21 6.80
N ALA A 116 -5.54 0.79 7.79
CA ALA A 116 -4.83 2.06 7.64
C ALA A 116 -3.66 1.96 6.66
N LEU A 117 -2.85 0.91 6.74
CA LEU A 117 -1.66 0.74 5.90
C LEU A 117 -1.98 0.38 4.45
N SER A 118 -3.00 -0.46 4.23
CA SER A 118 -3.38 -0.92 2.89
C SER A 118 -4.07 0.17 2.04
N GLY A 119 -4.66 1.18 2.67
CA GLY A 119 -5.31 2.30 1.98
C GLY A 119 -4.36 3.39 1.48
N LEU A 120 -3.07 3.32 1.85
CA LEU A 120 -2.10 4.37 1.55
C LEU A 120 -1.62 4.33 0.08
N PRO A 121 -1.33 5.50 -0.52
CA PRO A 121 -0.69 5.56 -1.83
C PRO A 121 0.67 4.86 -1.86
N VAL A 122 1.10 4.51 -3.07
CA VAL A 122 2.39 3.87 -3.35
C VAL A 122 2.95 4.46 -4.64
N TYR A 123 4.22 4.84 -4.63
CA TYR A 123 4.88 5.49 -5.76
C TYR A 123 5.60 4.45 -6.63
N PHE A 124 5.61 4.67 -7.96
CA PHE A 124 6.30 3.81 -8.92
C PHE A 124 6.85 4.60 -10.12
N GLU A 125 8.13 4.38 -10.41
CA GLU A 125 8.69 4.46 -11.76
C GLU A 125 8.78 3.02 -12.27
N PHE A 126 8.22 2.75 -13.45
CA PHE A 126 8.31 1.44 -14.11
C PHE A 126 8.96 1.68 -15.47
N ASP A 127 10.10 1.03 -15.71
CA ASP A 127 10.75 1.10 -17.01
C ASP A 127 9.93 0.29 -18.02
N LEU A 128 9.38 0.97 -19.03
CA LEU A 128 8.51 0.35 -20.05
C LEU A 128 9.26 -0.70 -20.89
N ASP A 129 10.60 -0.67 -20.89
CA ASP A 129 11.43 -1.53 -21.73
C ASP A 129 11.82 -2.86 -21.04
N SER A 130 11.67 -2.99 -19.71
CA SER A 130 12.22 -4.12 -18.94
C SER A 130 11.33 -5.37 -18.92
N VAL A 131 10.03 -5.25 -19.22
CA VAL A 131 9.07 -6.38 -19.17
C VAL A 131 8.21 -6.46 -20.43
N HIS A 132 8.68 -7.21 -21.43
CA HIS A 132 7.90 -7.55 -22.61
C HIS A 132 7.04 -8.81 -22.35
N ALA A 133 5.84 -8.63 -21.83
CA ALA A 133 4.86 -9.71 -21.74
C ALA A 133 3.90 -9.69 -22.95
N ASN A 134 3.38 -10.88 -23.31
CA ASN A 134 2.48 -11.04 -24.45
C ASN A 134 1.05 -10.58 -24.10
N PRO A 135 0.30 -9.93 -25.03
CA PRO A 135 -1.03 -9.41 -24.72
C PRO A 135 -1.97 -10.49 -24.18
N GLY A 136 -2.63 -10.25 -23.04
CA GLY A 136 -3.63 -11.18 -22.49
C GLY A 136 -4.46 -10.60 -21.35
N ASN A 137 -5.06 -11.41 -20.50
CA ASN A 137 -6.03 -10.98 -19.50
C ASN A 137 -5.46 -11.11 -18.08
N ALA A 138 -5.50 -10.01 -17.33
CA ALA A 138 -5.12 -9.98 -15.92
C ALA A 138 -6.33 -9.68 -15.02
N LEU A 139 -6.37 -10.31 -13.85
CA LEU A 139 -7.34 -10.01 -12.81
C LEU A 139 -6.64 -9.37 -11.61
N VAL A 140 -7.07 -8.19 -11.20
CA VAL A 140 -6.58 -7.51 -9.99
C VAL A 140 -7.67 -7.50 -8.94
N VAL A 141 -7.37 -8.00 -7.74
CA VAL A 141 -8.29 -8.08 -6.61
C VAL A 141 -7.81 -7.15 -5.49
N THR A 142 -8.45 -6.00 -5.32
CA THR A 142 -8.05 -5.04 -4.27
C THR A 142 -9.18 -4.09 -3.89
N ARG A 143 -9.19 -3.69 -2.61
CA ARG A 143 -10.07 -2.61 -2.11
C ARG A 143 -9.45 -1.22 -2.28
N ALA A 144 -8.13 -1.14 -2.40
CA ALA A 144 -7.41 0.12 -2.56
C ALA A 144 -7.48 0.57 -4.03
N ARG A 145 -8.35 1.54 -4.34
CA ARG A 145 -8.55 2.03 -5.71
C ARG A 145 -7.26 2.49 -6.37
N THR A 146 -6.39 3.19 -5.62
CA THR A 146 -5.06 3.60 -6.11
C THR A 146 -4.19 2.43 -6.52
N MET A 147 -4.11 1.41 -5.65
CA MET A 147 -3.39 0.17 -5.95
C MET A 147 -3.93 -0.48 -7.21
N GLY A 148 -5.26 -0.58 -7.32
CA GLY A 148 -5.93 -1.17 -8.47
C GLY A 148 -5.64 -0.42 -9.76
N HIS A 149 -5.71 0.91 -9.75
CA HIS A 149 -5.36 1.74 -10.91
C HIS A 149 -3.90 1.61 -11.30
N MET A 150 -3.01 1.57 -10.31
CA MET A 150 -1.58 1.41 -10.54
C MET A 150 -1.24 0.04 -11.14
N LEU A 151 -1.67 -1.05 -10.51
CA LEU A 151 -1.42 -2.40 -11.03
C LEU A 151 -2.03 -2.57 -12.42
N ALA A 152 -3.22 -2.01 -12.65
CA ALA A 152 -3.85 -2.05 -13.96
C ALA A 152 -3.05 -1.30 -15.03
N ARG A 153 -2.43 -0.16 -14.67
CA ARG A 153 -1.53 0.59 -15.55
C ARG A 153 -0.28 -0.21 -15.88
N GLU A 154 0.39 -0.80 -14.88
CA GLU A 154 1.62 -1.57 -15.12
C GLU A 154 1.37 -2.84 -15.92
N LEU A 155 0.27 -3.53 -15.62
CA LEU A 155 -0.19 -4.66 -16.42
C LEU A 155 -0.51 -4.24 -17.87
N ALA A 156 -1.12 -3.08 -18.08
CA ALA A 156 -1.40 -2.56 -19.42
C ALA A 156 -0.13 -2.19 -20.19
N ASN A 157 0.87 -1.61 -19.51
CA ASN A 157 2.20 -1.36 -20.06
C ASN A 157 2.88 -2.67 -20.52
N CYS A 158 2.65 -3.75 -19.77
CA CYS A 158 3.08 -5.11 -20.13
C CYS A 158 2.14 -5.82 -21.13
N GLY A 159 1.17 -5.13 -21.73
CA GLY A 159 0.25 -5.67 -22.75
C GLY A 159 -1.01 -6.37 -22.23
N PHE A 160 -1.24 -6.45 -20.91
CA PHE A 160 -2.43 -7.09 -20.36
C PHE A 160 -3.65 -6.17 -20.37
N ARG A 161 -4.81 -6.75 -20.69
CA ARG A 161 -6.13 -6.21 -20.39
C ARG A 161 -6.49 -6.56 -18.96
N THR A 162 -6.54 -5.55 -18.12
CA THR A 162 -6.80 -5.73 -16.69
C THR A 162 -8.27 -5.57 -16.35
N ARG A 163 -8.82 -6.54 -15.62
CA ARG A 163 -10.10 -6.42 -14.91
C ARG A 163 -9.82 -6.28 -13.42
N THR A 164 -10.46 -5.30 -12.78
CA THR A 164 -10.32 -5.08 -11.33
C THR A 164 -11.62 -5.41 -10.60
N THR A 165 -11.52 -6.08 -9.46
CA THR A 165 -12.63 -6.32 -8.54
C THR A 165 -12.16 -6.11 -7.10
N SER A 166 -13.07 -5.72 -6.21
CA SER A 166 -12.83 -5.69 -4.76
C SER A 166 -13.47 -6.87 -4.05
N ASP A 167 -14.30 -7.65 -4.75
CA ASP A 167 -15.04 -8.80 -4.19
C ASP A 167 -14.26 -10.10 -4.46
N PRO A 168 -13.80 -10.80 -3.40
CA PRO A 168 -13.08 -12.06 -3.54
C PRO A 168 -13.91 -13.19 -4.14
N PHE A 169 -15.24 -13.21 -3.95
CA PHE A 169 -16.10 -14.26 -4.50
C PHE A 169 -16.28 -14.09 -6.01
N GLU A 170 -16.46 -12.85 -6.45
CA GLU A 170 -16.44 -12.50 -7.87
C GLU A 170 -15.07 -12.80 -8.49
N ALA A 171 -13.97 -12.57 -7.75
CA ALA A 171 -12.64 -12.96 -8.21
C ALA A 171 -12.51 -14.47 -8.42
N MET A 172 -13.01 -15.30 -7.49
CA MET A 172 -13.03 -16.76 -7.67
C MET A 172 -13.86 -17.18 -8.89
N ARG A 173 -15.03 -16.55 -9.10
CA ARG A 173 -15.86 -16.80 -10.27
C ARG A 173 -15.09 -16.48 -11.55
N ILE A 174 -14.53 -15.27 -11.68
CA ILE A 174 -13.76 -14.86 -12.85
C ILE A 174 -12.56 -15.80 -13.07
N ALA A 175 -11.80 -16.09 -12.01
CA ALA A 175 -10.61 -16.94 -12.08
C ALA A 175 -10.92 -18.36 -12.60
N THR A 176 -12.14 -18.86 -12.36
CA THR A 176 -12.55 -20.20 -12.77
C THR A 176 -13.36 -20.24 -14.07
N THR A 177 -14.10 -19.18 -14.41
CA THR A 177 -14.95 -19.14 -15.62
C THR A 177 -14.31 -18.43 -16.80
N GLU A 178 -13.52 -17.39 -16.54
CA GLU A 178 -12.88 -16.55 -17.56
C GLU A 178 -11.40 -16.89 -17.74
N ALA A 179 -10.83 -17.68 -16.82
CA ALA A 179 -9.47 -18.22 -16.86
C ALA A 179 -8.41 -17.16 -17.24
N PRO A 180 -8.22 -16.12 -16.42
CA PRO A 180 -7.20 -15.11 -16.66
C PRO A 180 -5.81 -15.76 -16.75
N ASP A 181 -4.89 -15.01 -17.33
CA ASP A 181 -3.52 -15.45 -17.53
C ASP A 181 -2.67 -15.22 -16.28
N VAL A 182 -3.03 -14.20 -15.50
CA VAL A 182 -2.45 -13.88 -14.20
C VAL A 182 -3.52 -13.27 -13.30
N MET A 183 -3.43 -13.53 -12.00
CA MET A 183 -4.23 -12.82 -11.01
C MET A 183 -3.35 -12.27 -9.89
N LEU A 184 -3.49 -10.97 -9.63
CA LEU A 184 -2.85 -10.27 -8.52
C LEU A 184 -3.91 -9.97 -7.46
N THR A 185 -3.65 -10.29 -6.19
CA THR A 185 -4.57 -9.98 -5.09
C THR A 185 -3.86 -9.21 -3.99
N SER A 186 -4.50 -8.18 -3.44
CA SER A 186 -4.06 -7.55 -2.19
C SER A 186 -4.03 -8.61 -1.09
N ALA A 187 -3.00 -8.60 -0.23
CA ALA A 187 -2.95 -9.43 0.98
C ALA A 187 -4.16 -9.16 1.88
N VAL A 188 -4.58 -7.89 1.92
CA VAL A 188 -5.68 -7.41 2.75
C VAL A 188 -6.92 -7.21 1.89
N LEU A 189 -8.00 -7.90 2.26
CA LEU A 189 -9.32 -7.83 1.63
C LEU A 189 -10.40 -7.68 2.72
N ASP A 190 -11.64 -8.11 2.49
CA ASP A 190 -12.77 -7.93 3.42
C ASP A 190 -13.14 -9.26 4.10
N VAL A 191 -14.03 -10.06 3.48
CA VAL A 191 -14.55 -11.32 4.05
C VAL A 191 -13.48 -12.41 4.20
N LEU A 192 -12.49 -12.41 3.32
CA LEU A 192 -11.38 -13.39 3.31
C LEU A 192 -10.12 -12.68 2.87
N THR A 193 -8.95 -13.08 3.38
CA THR A 193 -7.67 -12.45 3.03
C THR A 193 -7.24 -12.82 1.61
N GLY A 194 -6.29 -12.06 1.05
CA GLY A 194 -5.67 -12.43 -0.23
C GLY A 194 -5.02 -13.82 -0.17
N VAL A 195 -4.46 -14.18 0.98
CA VAL A 195 -3.85 -15.49 1.22
C VAL A 195 -4.91 -16.60 1.22
N ASP A 196 -6.05 -16.38 1.87
CA ASP A 196 -7.17 -17.33 1.83
C ASP A 196 -7.69 -17.53 0.41
N LEU A 197 -7.79 -16.44 -0.37
CA LEU A 197 -8.23 -16.48 -1.75
C LEU A 197 -7.30 -17.35 -2.62
N VAL A 198 -5.98 -17.12 -2.55
CA VAL A 198 -5.03 -17.90 -3.35
C VAL A 198 -4.99 -19.36 -2.93
N ARG A 199 -5.12 -19.66 -1.63
CA ARG A 199 -5.21 -21.03 -1.11
C ARG A 199 -6.45 -21.74 -1.63
N ALA A 200 -7.60 -21.07 -1.63
CA ALA A 200 -8.84 -21.61 -2.19
C ALA A 200 -8.71 -21.89 -3.70
N LEU A 201 -8.15 -20.95 -4.46
CA LEU A 201 -7.90 -21.11 -5.90
C LEU A 201 -6.93 -22.25 -6.22
N ARG A 202 -5.92 -22.48 -5.39
CA ARG A 202 -4.99 -23.61 -5.52
C ARG A 202 -5.64 -24.96 -5.24
N GLY A 203 -6.65 -24.99 -4.37
CA GLY A 203 -7.45 -26.18 -4.11
C GLY A 203 -8.36 -26.60 -5.28
N MET A 204 -8.67 -25.69 -6.21
CA MET A 204 -9.60 -25.94 -7.31
C MET A 204 -8.89 -26.38 -8.59
N ARG A 205 -9.33 -27.48 -9.20
CA ARG A 205 -8.76 -28.02 -10.46
C ARG A 205 -8.76 -26.99 -11.60
N ALA A 206 -9.80 -26.16 -11.69
CA ALA A 206 -9.96 -25.16 -12.75
C ALA A 206 -8.93 -24.01 -12.68
N SER A 207 -8.41 -23.70 -11.49
CA SER A 207 -7.50 -22.56 -11.25
C SER A 207 -6.13 -22.97 -10.68
N LYS A 208 -5.87 -24.27 -10.50
CA LYS A 208 -4.63 -24.76 -9.88
C LYS A 208 -3.36 -24.31 -10.63
N GLY A 209 -3.44 -24.18 -11.96
CA GLY A 209 -2.33 -23.72 -12.80
C GLY A 209 -2.28 -22.22 -13.03
N LEU A 210 -3.18 -21.42 -12.45
CA LEU A 210 -3.20 -19.97 -12.63
C LEU A 210 -1.99 -19.32 -11.94
N PRO A 211 -1.15 -18.52 -12.63
CA PRO A 211 -0.16 -17.68 -11.98
C PRO A 211 -0.84 -16.70 -11.03
N LEU A 212 -0.46 -16.76 -9.76
CA LEU A 212 -1.04 -15.98 -8.69
C LEU A 212 0.07 -15.17 -8.01
N ALA A 213 -0.25 -13.94 -7.64
CA ALA A 213 0.59 -13.15 -6.76
C ALA A 213 -0.21 -12.44 -5.68
N VAL A 214 0.40 -12.30 -4.50
CA VAL A 214 -0.12 -11.52 -3.38
C VAL A 214 0.65 -10.21 -3.30
N VAL A 215 -0.04 -9.09 -3.48
CA VAL A 215 0.50 -7.73 -3.40
C VAL A 215 0.38 -7.21 -1.98
N THR A 216 1.48 -6.73 -1.40
CA THR A 216 1.53 -6.37 0.02
C THR A 216 2.49 -5.21 0.32
N SER A 217 2.16 -4.46 1.38
CA SER A 217 3.06 -3.49 2.01
C SER A 217 3.67 -4.02 3.31
N PHE A 218 3.40 -5.27 3.66
CA PHE A 218 3.98 -5.92 4.84
C PHE A 218 5.39 -6.41 4.57
N ASP A 219 6.22 -6.40 5.61
CA ASP A 219 7.56 -6.96 5.58
C ASP A 219 7.53 -8.50 5.51
N GLU A 220 8.66 -9.10 5.15
CA GLU A 220 8.82 -10.56 5.15
C GLU A 220 8.57 -11.14 6.55
N GLY A 221 7.79 -12.23 6.62
CA GLY A 221 7.45 -12.90 7.87
C GLY A 221 6.28 -12.28 8.66
N HIS A 222 5.56 -11.31 8.10
CA HIS A 222 4.34 -10.78 8.69
C HIS A 222 3.21 -11.84 8.72
N ALA A 223 2.43 -11.90 9.80
CA ALA A 223 1.41 -12.93 10.01
C ALA A 223 0.35 -13.00 8.89
N GLU A 224 -0.02 -11.85 8.31
CA GLU A 224 -0.94 -11.73 7.18
C GLU A 224 -0.42 -12.38 5.88
N LEU A 225 0.86 -12.75 5.83
CA LEU A 225 1.47 -13.49 4.72
C LEU A 225 1.65 -14.99 5.04
N ASP A 226 1.22 -15.44 6.22
CA ASP A 226 1.37 -16.84 6.63
C ASP A 226 0.51 -17.78 5.79
N GLY A 227 1.13 -18.88 5.34
CA GLY A 227 0.43 -19.93 4.59
C GLY A 227 0.23 -19.62 3.12
N ILE A 228 0.93 -18.63 2.57
CA ILE A 228 1.05 -18.45 1.11
C ILE A 228 1.66 -19.73 0.50
N PRO A 229 1.00 -20.34 -0.52
CA PRO A 229 1.57 -21.48 -1.22
C PRO A 229 2.91 -21.12 -1.89
N GLY A 230 3.89 -22.02 -1.85
CA GLY A 230 5.26 -21.72 -2.29
C GLY A 230 5.43 -21.39 -3.79
N ASP A 231 4.40 -21.61 -4.61
CA ASP A 231 4.37 -21.24 -6.03
C ASP A 231 3.67 -19.90 -6.30
N VAL A 232 3.21 -19.21 -5.26
CA VAL A 232 2.56 -17.89 -5.34
C VAL A 232 3.63 -16.82 -5.07
N VAL A 233 3.74 -15.86 -5.99
CA VAL A 233 4.70 -14.76 -5.87
C VAL A 233 4.19 -13.74 -4.85
N VAL A 234 5.08 -13.21 -4.01
CA VAL A 234 4.77 -12.08 -3.13
C VAL A 234 5.31 -10.82 -3.77
N ILE A 235 4.42 -9.88 -4.10
CA ILE A 235 4.77 -8.59 -4.68
C ILE A 235 4.86 -7.56 -3.55
N ARG A 236 6.08 -7.15 -3.23
CA ARG A 236 6.38 -6.13 -2.24
C ARG A 236 6.31 -4.76 -2.90
N LEU A 237 5.49 -3.91 -2.32
CA LEU A 237 5.30 -2.55 -2.79
C LEU A 237 6.54 -1.68 -2.51
N GLY A 238 6.79 -0.69 -3.37
CA GLY A 238 7.98 0.17 -3.30
C GLY A 238 9.10 -0.33 -4.20
N ALA A 239 10.34 -0.33 -3.70
CA ALA A 239 11.55 -0.58 -4.48
C ALA A 239 11.64 -1.97 -5.14
N HIS A 240 10.86 -2.95 -4.66
CA HIS A 240 10.88 -4.32 -5.15
C HIS A 240 9.75 -4.63 -6.15
N LEU A 241 8.84 -3.68 -6.43
CA LEU A 241 7.67 -3.96 -7.26
C LEU A 241 8.07 -4.50 -8.63
N GLU A 242 9.02 -3.85 -9.31
CA GLU A 242 9.39 -4.19 -10.68
C GLU A 242 9.91 -5.64 -10.77
N GLU A 243 10.83 -6.00 -9.87
CA GLU A 243 11.39 -7.35 -9.79
C GLU A 243 10.29 -8.38 -9.51
N ASP A 244 9.48 -8.15 -8.48
CA ASP A 244 8.45 -9.11 -8.05
C ASP A 244 7.33 -9.24 -9.11
N LEU A 245 6.94 -8.13 -9.76
CA LEU A 245 5.98 -8.15 -10.85
C LEU A 245 6.54 -8.86 -12.08
N GLY A 246 7.82 -8.65 -12.41
CA GLY A 246 8.50 -9.37 -13.48
C GLY A 246 8.40 -10.89 -13.32
N GLN A 247 8.64 -11.39 -12.10
CA GLN A 247 8.56 -12.82 -11.78
C GLN A 247 7.18 -13.42 -12.10
N VAL A 248 6.09 -12.78 -11.67
CA VAL A 248 4.74 -13.33 -11.93
C VAL A 248 4.37 -13.25 -13.41
N LEU A 249 4.85 -12.22 -14.13
CA LEU A 249 4.60 -12.06 -15.55
C LEU A 249 5.37 -13.06 -16.41
N THR A 250 6.56 -13.49 -15.97
CA THR A 250 7.28 -14.62 -16.57
C THR A 250 6.47 -15.91 -16.44
N LEU A 251 5.94 -16.22 -15.25
CA LEU A 251 5.08 -17.40 -15.04
C LEU A 251 3.82 -17.37 -15.92
N ALA A 252 3.24 -16.18 -16.11
CA ALA A 252 2.10 -15.97 -17.01
C ALA A 252 2.44 -16.24 -18.48
N SER A 253 3.65 -15.86 -18.90
CA SER A 253 4.12 -16.07 -20.26
C SER A 253 4.42 -17.55 -20.53
N ASP A 254 5.10 -18.24 -19.60
CA ASP A 254 5.44 -19.66 -19.72
C ASP A 254 4.19 -20.55 -19.82
N ARG A 255 3.17 -20.26 -19.02
CA ARG A 255 1.89 -20.99 -19.05
C ARG A 255 1.18 -20.93 -20.39
N ARG A 256 1.33 -19.84 -21.15
CA ARG A 256 0.70 -19.72 -22.48
C ARG A 256 1.53 -20.36 -23.60
N ALA A 257 2.83 -20.56 -23.37
CA ALA A 257 3.72 -21.17 -24.34
C ALA A 257 3.63 -22.71 -24.36
N GLY A 258 3.13 -23.33 -23.28
CA GLY A 258 2.92 -24.78 -23.12
C GLY A 258 1.49 -25.22 -23.33
#